data_AF-A0A0F5PZR6-F1
#
_entry.id   AF-A0A0F5PZR6-F1
#
_cell.length_a   1.000
_cell.length_b   1.000
_cell.length_c   1.000
_cell.angle_alpha   90.00
_cell.angle_beta   90.00
_cell.angle_gamma   90.00
#
_symmetry.space_group_name_H-M   'P 1'
#
loop_
_entity.id
_entity.type
_entity.pdbx_description
1 polymer ?
#
loop_
_entity_poly.entity_id
_entity_poly.type
_entity_poly.pdbx_seq_one_letter_code
_entity_poly.pdbx_strand_id
1 'polypeptide(L)'
;MIRIYSWTEDEDEVALDAVTVGIKSDTRILTVAGLQFGQRDAVVYYPEWQGKGGLIPAAMEGPMPVQSALERAERLCAQHDFKRVVVWLQHQELWDARWGQLALEPGL
;
A
#
# COMPACT_ATOMS: atom_id res chain seq x y z
N MET A 1 -3.47 -6.22 -18.01
CA MET A 1 -4.59 -6.41 -17.07
C MET A 1 -4.50 -5.27 -16.08
N ILE A 2 -5.55 -4.46 -15.92
CA ILE A 2 -5.54 -3.35 -14.95
C ILE A 2 -5.77 -3.99 -13.56
N ARG A 3 -4.91 -3.70 -12.59
CA ARG A 3 -5.14 -4.11 -11.20
C ARG A 3 -6.03 -3.10 -10.49
N ILE A 4 -6.98 -3.61 -9.74
CA ILE A 4 -7.88 -2.85 -8.87
C ILE A 4 -7.51 -3.21 -7.44
N TYR A 5 -7.18 -2.23 -6.61
CA TYR A 5 -6.77 -2.42 -5.22
C TYR A 5 -7.88 -2.02 -4.24
N SER A 6 -8.16 -2.85 -3.23
CA SER A 6 -8.85 -2.40 -2.02
C SER A 6 -8.02 -1.30 -1.36
N TRP A 7 -8.68 -0.32 -0.75
CA TRP A 7 -7.98 0.80 -0.16
C TRP A 7 -8.72 1.43 1.00
N THR A 8 -8.00 2.12 1.87
CA THR A 8 -8.58 2.84 3.01
C THR A 8 -7.76 4.10 3.33
N GLU A 9 -8.40 5.09 3.93
CA GLU A 9 -7.73 6.26 4.52
C GLU A 9 -7.53 6.11 6.03
N ASP A 10 -8.17 5.11 6.63
CA ASP A 10 -8.08 4.82 8.06
C ASP A 10 -6.78 4.03 8.35
N GLU A 11 -5.85 4.68 9.07
CA GLU A 11 -4.56 4.07 9.46
C GLU A 11 -4.72 2.96 10.50
N ASP A 12 -5.84 2.95 11.23
CA ASP A 12 -6.15 1.93 12.24
C ASP A 12 -6.85 0.71 11.63
N GLU A 13 -7.27 0.76 10.37
CA GLU A 13 -7.92 -0.36 9.69
C GLU A 13 -6.88 -1.37 9.20
N VAL A 14 -6.89 -2.58 9.79
CA VAL A 14 -5.90 -3.63 9.53
C VAL A 14 -6.53 -4.85 8.86
N ALA A 15 -6.03 -5.22 7.68
CA ALA A 15 -6.42 -6.45 6.99
C ALA A 15 -5.41 -7.57 7.31
N LEU A 16 -5.84 -8.52 8.15
CA LEU A 16 -5.00 -9.64 8.58
C LEU A 16 -4.63 -10.61 7.44
N ASP A 17 -5.36 -10.57 6.33
CA ASP A 17 -5.19 -11.44 5.17
C ASP A 17 -4.48 -10.78 3.99
N ALA A 18 -3.94 -9.58 4.19
CA ALA A 18 -3.41 -8.74 3.13
C ALA A 18 -1.98 -8.27 3.41
N VAL A 19 -1.29 -7.93 2.31
CA VAL A 19 -0.12 -7.06 2.36
C VAL A 19 -0.58 -5.63 2.13
N THR A 20 -0.26 -4.73 3.05
CA THR A 20 -0.65 -3.32 3.01
C THR A 20 0.48 -2.49 2.40
N VAL A 21 0.15 -1.66 1.42
CA VAL A 21 1.04 -0.62 0.87
C VAL A 21 0.58 0.72 1.39
N GLY A 22 1.35 1.29 2.31
CA GLY A 22 1.06 2.59 2.89
C GLY A 22 1.73 3.72 2.13
N ILE A 23 0.95 4.67 1.64
CA ILE A 23 1.43 5.84 0.89
C ILE A 23 1.14 7.09 1.72
N LYS A 24 2.21 7.66 2.29
CA LYS A 24 2.15 8.93 3.01
C LYS A 24 2.67 10.05 2.13
N SER A 25 2.23 11.26 2.44
CA SER A 25 2.78 12.48 1.88
C SER A 25 3.24 13.36 3.02
N ASP A 26 4.55 13.60 3.11
CA ASP A 26 5.11 14.64 3.99
C ASP A 26 4.69 16.06 3.56
N THR A 27 3.86 16.15 2.52
CA THR A 27 3.68 17.28 1.62
C THR A 27 2.42 18.08 1.92
N ARG A 28 1.59 17.72 2.92
CA ARG A 28 0.44 18.55 3.34
C ARG A 28 0.85 19.98 3.71
N ILE A 29 2.11 20.18 4.13
CA ILE A 29 2.72 21.51 4.37
C ILE A 29 3.19 22.20 3.08
N LEU A 30 3.61 21.44 2.06
CA LEU A 30 4.21 21.96 0.82
C LEU A 30 3.17 22.29 -0.26
N THR A 31 2.01 21.63 -0.28
CA THR A 31 0.89 21.97 -1.18
C THR A 31 0.31 23.36 -0.89
N VAL A 32 0.29 23.80 0.38
CA VAL A 32 -0.08 25.17 0.79
C VAL A 32 0.89 26.22 0.22
N ALA A 33 2.13 25.83 -0.07
CA ALA A 33 3.19 26.70 -0.57
C ALA A 33 3.38 26.68 -2.10
N GLY A 34 2.50 26.00 -2.85
CA GLY A 34 2.59 25.92 -4.32
C GLY A 34 3.75 25.06 -4.83
N LEU A 35 4.32 24.20 -3.99
CA LEU A 35 5.41 23.29 -4.35
C LEU A 35 4.84 21.95 -4.82
N GLN A 36 5.35 21.44 -5.94
CA GLN A 36 4.93 20.15 -6.51
C GLN A 36 5.13 19.03 -5.49
N PHE A 37 4.23 18.04 -5.50
CA PHE A 37 4.38 16.84 -4.70
C PHE A 37 5.76 16.23 -4.97
N GLY A 38 6.59 16.12 -3.95
CA GLY A 38 7.85 15.40 -4.02
C GLY A 38 7.63 13.94 -4.42
N GLN A 39 8.73 13.22 -4.65
CA GLN A 39 8.69 11.79 -4.92
C GLN A 39 7.87 11.09 -3.82
N ARG A 40 6.73 10.48 -4.20
CA ARG A 40 5.85 9.78 -3.26
C ARG A 40 6.52 8.47 -2.90
N ASP A 41 6.81 8.29 -1.62
CA ASP A 41 7.36 7.05 -1.08
C ASP A 41 6.25 6.23 -0.42
N ALA A 42 6.46 4.92 -0.41
CA ALA A 42 5.56 3.96 0.21
C ALA A 42 6.34 3.01 1.12
N VAL A 43 5.62 2.51 2.12
CA VAL A 43 6.04 1.40 2.98
C VAL A 43 5.16 0.19 2.67
N VAL A 44 5.73 -1.00 2.73
CA VAL A 44 5.00 -2.26 2.64
C VAL A 44 4.95 -2.86 4.03
N TYR A 45 3.77 -3.10 4.56
CA TYR A 45 3.56 -3.73 5.86
C TYR A 45 2.71 -4.99 5.69
N TYR A 46 3.02 -6.02 6.47
CA TYR A 46 2.16 -7.20 6.57
C TYR A 46 2.20 -7.76 7.99
N PRO A 47 1.06 -8.26 8.49
CA PRO A 47 0.98 -8.88 9.78
C PRO A 47 1.67 -10.25 9.79
N GLU A 48 1.74 -10.85 10.97
CA GLU A 48 2.12 -12.26 11.07
C GLU A 48 1.13 -13.12 10.26
N TRP A 49 1.65 -14.04 9.47
CA TRP A 49 0.84 -14.81 8.53
C TRP A 49 1.27 -16.27 8.46
N GLN A 50 0.28 -17.16 8.43
CA GLN A 50 0.50 -18.59 8.24
C GLN A 50 0.50 -18.90 6.73
N GLY A 51 1.67 -18.78 6.10
CA GLY A 51 1.85 -19.09 4.68
C GLY A 51 2.19 -20.56 4.42
N LYS A 52 2.33 -20.91 3.13
CA LYS A 52 2.69 -22.27 2.67
C LYS A 52 4.02 -22.79 3.21
N GLY A 53 4.97 -21.90 3.50
CA GLY A 53 6.31 -22.22 4.03
C GLY A 53 6.40 -22.24 5.55
N GLY A 54 5.29 -22.04 6.27
CA GLY A 54 5.27 -21.89 7.72
C GLY A 54 4.87 -20.48 8.16
N LEU A 55 5.07 -20.20 9.45
CA LEU A 55 4.79 -18.91 10.05
C LEU A 55 5.76 -17.85 9.51
N ILE A 56 5.20 -16.76 9.02
CA ILE A 56 5.94 -15.59 8.54
C ILE A 56 5.75 -14.49 9.58
N PRO A 57 6.83 -13.96 10.17
CA PRO A 57 6.71 -12.89 11.14
C PRO A 57 6.21 -11.61 10.48
N ALA A 58 5.49 -10.80 11.25
CA ALA A 58 5.12 -9.46 10.83
C ALA A 58 6.37 -8.65 10.46
N ALA A 59 6.29 -7.87 9.38
CA ALA A 59 7.40 -7.02 8.97
C ALA A 59 6.92 -5.76 8.24
N MET A 60 7.86 -4.84 8.09
CA MET A 60 7.70 -3.60 7.34
C MET A 60 8.94 -3.37 6.47
N GLU A 61 8.73 -2.99 5.21
CA GLU A 61 9.77 -2.70 4.21
C GLU A 61 9.59 -1.28 3.64
N GLY A 62 10.70 -0.59 3.37
CA GLY A 62 10.70 0.78 2.80
C GLY A 62 11.40 1.81 3.68
N PRO A 63 11.31 3.12 3.35
CA PRO A 63 10.54 3.69 2.23
C PRO A 63 11.11 3.32 0.85
N MET A 64 10.23 3.21 -0.15
CA MET A 64 10.61 2.96 -1.55
C MET A 64 9.58 3.58 -2.52
N PRO A 65 9.89 3.72 -3.83
CA PRO A 65 8.92 4.24 -4.79
C PRO A 65 7.62 3.42 -4.80
N VAL A 66 6.47 4.08 -4.91
CA VAL A 66 5.14 3.43 -4.85
C VAL A 66 5.02 2.24 -5.80
N GLN A 67 5.49 2.38 -7.04
CA GLN A 67 5.45 1.29 -8.02
C GLN A 67 6.23 0.06 -7.54
N SER A 68 7.42 0.27 -6.97
CA SER A 68 8.25 -0.82 -6.42
C SER A 68 7.62 -1.45 -5.18
N ALA A 69 6.95 -0.66 -4.34
CA ALA A 69 6.21 -1.15 -3.18
C ALA A 69 5.03 -2.05 -3.59
N LEU A 70 4.25 -1.63 -4.59
CA LEU A 70 3.15 -2.44 -5.14
C LEU A 70 3.69 -3.76 -5.74
N GLU A 71 4.75 -3.71 -6.54
CA GLU A 71 5.39 -4.92 -7.09
C GLU A 71 5.96 -5.83 -5.99
N ARG A 72 6.44 -5.26 -4.89
CA ARG A 72 6.90 -6.04 -3.73
C ARG A 72 5.73 -6.71 -3.00
N ALA A 73 4.64 -5.98 -2.74
CA ALA A 73 3.44 -6.50 -2.10
C ALA A 73 2.82 -7.65 -2.90
N GLU A 74 2.77 -7.52 -4.22
CA GLU A 74 2.28 -8.56 -5.12
C GLU A 74 3.14 -9.83 -5.10
N ARG A 75 4.47 -9.66 -5.06
CA ARG A 75 5.39 -10.79 -4.90
C ARG A 75 5.21 -11.47 -3.56
N LEU A 76 5.05 -10.71 -2.48
CA LEU A 76 4.77 -11.26 -1.15
C LEU A 76 3.46 -12.05 -1.14
N CYS A 77 2.40 -11.53 -1.76
CA CYS A 77 1.14 -12.27 -1.91
C CYS A 77 1.35 -13.59 -2.65
N ALA A 78 2.05 -13.58 -3.79
CA ALA A 78 2.33 -14.79 -4.56
C ALA A 78 3.24 -15.79 -3.83
N GLN A 79 4.23 -15.31 -3.06
CA GLN A 79 5.19 -16.15 -2.33
C GLN A 79 4.58 -16.78 -1.07
N HIS A 80 3.74 -16.03 -0.37
CA HIS A 80 3.29 -16.35 0.98
C HIS A 80 1.78 -16.63 1.09
N ASP A 81 1.05 -16.56 -0.03
CA ASP A 81 -0.38 -16.87 -0.10
C ASP A 81 -1.25 -15.86 0.67
N PHE A 82 -0.78 -14.60 0.83
CA PHE A 82 -1.68 -13.52 1.22
C PHE A 82 -2.75 -13.35 0.13
N LYS A 83 -3.98 -13.05 0.55
CA LYS A 83 -5.13 -13.08 -0.36
C LYS A 83 -5.18 -11.89 -1.30
N ARG A 84 -4.60 -10.76 -0.88
CA ARG A 84 -4.73 -9.49 -1.58
C ARG A 84 -3.68 -8.47 -1.16
N VAL A 85 -3.52 -7.46 -2.01
CA VAL A 85 -2.85 -6.20 -1.67
C VAL A 85 -3.92 -5.17 -1.31
N VAL A 86 -3.68 -4.48 -0.21
CA VAL A 86 -4.47 -3.33 0.25
C VAL A 86 -3.61 -2.09 0.14
N VAL A 87 -4.18 -0.95 -0.25
CA VAL A 87 -3.50 0.34 -0.23
C VAL A 87 -4.05 1.18 0.90
N TRP A 88 -3.20 1.59 1.83
CA TRP A 88 -3.56 2.66 2.76
C TRP A 88 -3.04 4.00 2.23
N LEU A 89 -3.91 4.99 2.14
CA LEU A 89 -3.61 6.32 1.62
C LEU A 89 -3.87 7.37 2.69
N GLN A 90 -2.97 8.32 2.88
CA GLN A 90 -3.30 9.48 3.70
C GLN A 90 -4.44 10.33 3.09
N HIS A 91 -4.48 10.42 1.75
CA HIS A 91 -5.51 11.08 0.96
C HIS A 91 -5.65 10.37 -0.40
N GLN A 92 -6.87 10.18 -0.89
CA GLN A 92 -7.13 9.54 -2.20
C GLN A 92 -6.37 10.20 -3.36
N GLU A 93 -6.17 11.53 -3.33
CA GLU A 93 -5.44 12.32 -4.35
C GLU A 93 -3.96 11.95 -4.49
N LEU A 94 -3.39 11.22 -3.51
CA LEU A 94 -2.04 10.70 -3.60
C LEU A 94 -1.92 9.57 -4.62
N TRP A 95 -3.03 8.93 -4.99
CA TRP A 95 -3.05 7.89 -6.00
C TRP A 95 -2.74 8.43 -7.39
N ASP A 96 -1.94 7.69 -8.14
CA ASP A 96 -1.64 7.95 -9.54
C ASP A 96 -2.15 6.79 -10.39
N ALA A 97 -2.91 7.11 -11.45
CA ALA A 97 -3.50 6.12 -12.34
C ALA A 97 -2.46 5.21 -13.03
N ARG A 98 -1.19 5.62 -13.08
CA ARG A 98 -0.08 4.79 -13.59
C ARG A 98 0.19 3.56 -12.74
N TRP A 99 -0.18 3.56 -11.46
CA TRP A 99 0.03 2.45 -10.54
C TRP A 99 -1.10 1.40 -10.58
N GLY A 100 -2.24 1.76 -11.18
CA GLY A 100 -3.43 0.93 -11.27
C GLY A 100 -4.69 1.72 -10.93
N GLN A 101 -5.74 1.01 -10.52
CA GLN A 101 -7.00 1.59 -10.09
C GLN A 101 -7.25 1.26 -8.62
N LEU A 102 -7.89 2.18 -7.91
CA LEU A 102 -8.48 1.90 -6.62
C LEU A 102 -9.90 1.35 -6.81
N ALA A 103 -10.36 0.53 -5.87
CA ALA A 103 -11.77 0.18 -5.76
C ALA A 103 -12.62 1.46 -5.63
N LEU A 104 -13.87 1.41 -6.07
CA LEU A 104 -14.74 2.60 -6.11
C LEU A 104 -14.97 3.16 -4.70
N GLU A 105 -15.16 2.28 -3.72
CA GLU A 105 -15.43 2.64 -2.33
C GLU A 105 -14.21 2.26 -1.45
N PRO A 106 -13.86 3.10 -0.46
CA PRO A 106 -12.87 2.74 0.53
C PRO A 106 -13.40 1.63 1.47
N GLY A 107 -12.49 0.81 1.94
CA GLY A 107 -12.71 -0.33 2.83
C GLY A 107 -11.75 -1.47 2.48
N LEU A 108 -11.46 -2.28 3.50
CA LEU A 108 -10.63 -3.47 3.34
C LEU A 108 -11.38 -4.59 2.64
#